data_AF-A0A243WBT1-F1
#
_entry.id   AF-A0A243WBT1-F1
#
_cell.length_a   1.000
_cell.length_b   1.000
_cell.length_c   1.000
_cell.angle_alpha   90.00
_cell.angle_beta   90.00
_cell.angle_gamma   90.00
#
_symmetry.space_group_name_H-M   'P 1'
#
loop_
_entity.id
_entity.type
_entity.pdbx_description
1 polymer ?
#
loop_
_entity_poly.entity_id
_entity_poly.type
_entity_poly.pdbx_seq_one_letter_code
_entity_poly.pdbx_strand_id
1 'polypeptide(L)'
;MRNATPASTSSFAHVCRAFGLLLVLFFLAPTTSYAQTWLVSTDPYVKLGVVDKFGQIGTYTAKFVVTNQSTGKEYILSKQVDSPQKGIDVVFPSEPSEAEYFATSAGEAAKATPGKYVWECQVAGKRVVSGRFTLAPAANDITVIEK
;
A
#
# COMPACT_ATOMS: atom_id res chain seq x y z
N MET A 1 -34.15 84.09 0.68
CA MET A 1 -34.47 82.80 1.35
C MET A 1 -33.55 81.72 0.78
N ARG A 2 -33.11 80.80 1.65
CA ARG A 2 -31.93 79.91 1.49
C ARG A 2 -32.13 78.81 0.43
N ASN A 3 -31.14 78.61 -0.44
CA ASN A 3 -30.97 77.38 -1.23
C ASN A 3 -30.31 76.32 -0.34
N ALA A 4 -30.98 75.19 -0.11
CA ALA A 4 -30.41 74.03 0.56
C ALA A 4 -30.20 72.91 -0.46
N THR A 5 -28.95 72.60 -0.75
CA THR A 5 -28.56 71.44 -1.57
C THR A 5 -28.41 70.23 -0.64
N PRO A 6 -29.15 69.11 -0.82
CA PRO A 6 -28.92 67.92 -0.03
C PRO A 6 -27.76 67.12 -0.64
N ALA A 7 -26.55 67.34 -0.14
CA ALA A 7 -25.40 66.47 -0.42
C ALA A 7 -25.26 65.45 0.72
N SER A 8 -26.06 64.38 0.72
CA SER A 8 -25.82 63.22 1.61
C SER A 8 -26.62 61.99 1.20
N THR A 9 -26.43 61.48 -0.02
CA THR A 9 -27.05 60.21 -0.45
C THR A 9 -26.04 59.18 -0.96
N SER A 10 -24.80 59.57 -1.28
CA SER A 10 -23.79 58.61 -1.79
C SER A 10 -23.25 57.69 -0.69
N SER A 11 -22.99 58.21 0.50
CA SER A 11 -22.43 57.44 1.63
C SER A 11 -23.33 56.27 2.05
N PHE A 12 -24.65 56.49 2.10
CA PHE A 12 -25.61 55.47 2.52
C PHE A 12 -25.71 54.32 1.50
N ALA A 13 -25.67 54.62 0.21
CA ALA A 13 -25.69 53.61 -0.84
C ALA A 13 -24.44 52.71 -0.84
N HIS A 14 -23.27 53.26 -0.50
CA HIS A 14 -22.03 52.48 -0.36
C HIS A 14 -22.06 51.57 0.87
N VAL A 15 -22.61 52.04 1.99
CA VAL A 15 -22.77 51.22 3.21
C VAL A 15 -23.74 50.06 2.96
N CYS A 16 -24.88 50.30 2.30
CA CYS A 16 -25.83 49.22 1.97
C CYS A 16 -25.23 48.17 1.02
N ARG A 17 -24.41 48.57 0.04
CA ARG A 17 -23.73 47.63 -0.87
C ARG A 17 -22.67 46.81 -0.14
N ALA A 18 -21.88 47.44 0.73
CA ALA A 18 -20.88 46.74 1.53
C ALA A 18 -21.54 45.74 2.49
N PHE A 19 -22.65 46.12 3.11
CA PHE A 19 -23.43 45.24 3.99
C PHE A 19 -24.05 44.06 3.21
N GLY A 20 -24.62 44.33 2.04
CA GLY A 20 -25.14 43.29 1.15
C GLY A 20 -24.07 42.30 0.70
N LEU A 21 -22.88 42.79 0.33
CA LEU A 21 -21.73 41.94 -0.02
C LEU A 21 -21.28 41.08 1.16
N LEU A 22 -21.17 41.67 2.36
CA LEU A 22 -20.81 40.95 3.58
C LEU A 22 -21.82 39.85 3.91
N LEU A 23 -23.11 40.12 3.74
CA LEU A 23 -24.17 39.17 3.98
C LEU A 23 -24.12 38.00 2.98
N VAL A 24 -23.89 38.30 1.70
CA VAL A 24 -23.65 37.28 0.66
C VAL A 24 -22.42 36.43 1.00
N LEU A 25 -21.29 37.06 1.37
CA LEU A 25 -20.07 36.33 1.77
C LEU A 25 -20.28 35.48 3.03
N PHE A 26 -21.14 35.90 3.95
CA PHE A 26 -21.46 35.12 5.15
C PHE A 26 -22.30 33.87 4.81
N PHE A 27 -23.24 33.97 3.87
CA PHE A 27 -24.01 32.82 3.37
C PHE A 27 -23.21 31.90 2.46
N LEU A 28 -22.17 32.42 1.78
CA LEU A 28 -21.22 31.63 0.99
C LEU A 28 -19.97 31.21 1.78
N ALA A 29 -19.94 31.43 3.09
CA ALA A 29 -18.83 30.96 3.91
C ALA A 29 -18.74 29.43 3.80
N PRO A 30 -17.58 28.87 3.41
CA PRO A 30 -17.45 27.43 3.21
C PRO A 30 -17.75 26.71 4.53
N THR A 31 -18.68 25.75 4.48
CA THR A 31 -18.86 24.80 5.56
C THR A 31 -17.59 23.96 5.68
N THR A 32 -17.16 23.68 6.91
CA THR A 32 -15.94 22.93 7.20
C THR A 32 -15.96 21.59 6.46
N SER A 33 -15.18 21.46 5.39
CA SER A 33 -14.96 20.17 4.72
C SER A 33 -14.00 19.34 5.55
N TYR A 34 -14.38 18.11 5.89
CA TYR A 34 -13.49 17.16 6.55
C TYR A 34 -13.02 16.13 5.52
N ALA A 35 -11.71 15.94 5.42
CA ALA A 35 -11.14 14.84 4.66
C ALA A 35 -11.00 13.63 5.59
N GLN A 36 -11.65 12.51 5.27
CA GLN A 36 -11.40 11.25 5.94
C GLN A 36 -10.33 10.49 5.15
N THR A 37 -9.21 10.20 5.80
CA THR A 37 -8.14 9.37 5.25
C THR A 37 -8.12 8.03 5.97
N TRP A 38 -8.01 6.94 5.21
CA TRP A 38 -7.73 5.62 5.76
C TRP A 38 -6.21 5.41 5.81
N LEU A 39 -5.74 4.66 6.81
CA LEU A 39 -4.35 4.23 6.85
C LEU A 39 -4.19 3.01 5.95
N VAL A 40 -3.36 3.12 4.90
CA VAL A 40 -3.05 1.99 4.00
C VAL A 40 -1.92 1.14 4.57
N SER A 41 -2.04 -0.18 4.44
CA SER A 41 -0.89 -1.07 4.65
C SER A 41 0.10 -0.87 3.50
N THR A 42 1.33 -0.45 3.83
CA THR A 42 2.35 -0.09 2.85
C THR A 42 3.11 -1.28 2.29
N ASP A 43 3.08 -2.41 2.98
CA ASP A 43 3.94 -3.57 2.70
C ASP A 43 3.10 -4.79 2.30
N PRO A 44 2.82 -4.96 0.99
CA PRO A 44 2.11 -6.13 0.52
C PRO A 44 2.97 -7.39 0.68
N TYR A 45 2.32 -8.50 1.00
CA TYR A 45 2.96 -9.81 1.10
C TYR A 45 2.24 -10.85 0.24
N VAL A 46 2.96 -11.91 -0.10
CA VAL A 46 2.45 -13.06 -0.85
C VAL A 46 2.82 -14.33 -0.11
N LYS A 47 1.85 -15.21 0.06
CA LYS A 47 2.06 -16.54 0.65
C LYS A 47 2.41 -17.53 -0.46
N LEU A 48 3.57 -18.18 -0.34
CA LEU A 48 4.09 -19.18 -1.28
C LEU A 48 4.10 -20.53 -0.58
N GLY A 49 3.74 -21.61 -1.28
CA GLY A 49 3.60 -22.91 -0.63
C GLY A 49 4.00 -24.09 -1.49
N VAL A 50 4.45 -25.15 -0.83
CA VAL A 50 4.72 -26.45 -1.44
C VAL A 50 4.17 -27.55 -0.54
N VAL A 51 3.57 -28.58 -1.14
CA VAL A 51 3.06 -29.75 -0.43
C VAL A 51 3.45 -31.01 -1.19
N ASP A 52 4.05 -31.97 -0.51
CA ASP A 52 4.15 -33.36 -0.96
C ASP A 52 2.76 -33.98 -0.92
N LYS A 53 2.09 -33.95 -2.08
CA LYS A 53 0.72 -34.43 -2.26
C LYS A 53 0.51 -35.86 -1.77
N PHE A 54 1.52 -36.73 -1.88
CA PHE A 54 1.40 -38.14 -1.51
C PHE A 54 2.02 -38.45 -0.15
N GLY A 55 2.85 -37.55 0.40
CA GLY A 55 3.52 -37.74 1.69
C GLY A 55 4.52 -38.90 1.68
N GLN A 56 5.16 -39.12 0.53
CA GLN A 56 6.08 -40.23 0.29
C GLN A 56 7.55 -39.82 0.43
N ILE A 57 7.85 -38.53 0.41
CA ILE A 57 9.23 -38.01 0.40
C ILE A 57 9.84 -38.02 1.82
N GLY A 58 9.00 -38.00 2.87
CA GLY A 58 9.46 -37.91 4.26
C GLY A 58 9.89 -36.49 4.62
N THR A 59 10.94 -36.35 5.44
CA THR A 59 11.52 -35.03 5.75
C THR A 59 12.30 -34.50 4.54
N TYR A 60 12.07 -33.23 4.17
CA TYR A 60 12.77 -32.60 3.05
C TYR A 60 13.04 -31.11 3.28
N THR A 61 13.99 -30.56 2.53
CA THR A 61 14.25 -29.12 2.49
C THR A 61 13.59 -28.50 1.27
N ALA A 62 12.69 -27.54 1.51
CA ALA A 62 12.07 -26.70 0.49
C ALA A 62 12.88 -25.41 0.33
N LYS A 63 13.49 -25.21 -0.83
CA LYS A 63 14.20 -23.97 -1.18
C LYS A 63 13.30 -23.12 -2.08
N PHE A 64 12.83 -22.00 -1.55
CA PHE A 64 12.08 -21.00 -2.30
C PHE A 64 13.04 -19.98 -2.89
N VAL A 65 12.88 -19.69 -4.17
CA VAL A 65 13.62 -18.67 -4.90
C VAL A 65 12.61 -17.70 -5.50
N VAL A 66 12.68 -16.43 -5.13
CA VAL A 66 11.86 -15.36 -5.67
C VAL A 66 12.76 -14.41 -6.46
N THR A 67 12.45 -14.23 -7.74
CA THR A 67 13.21 -13.36 -8.64
C THR A 67 12.39 -12.13 -9.00
N ASN A 68 12.92 -10.94 -8.74
CA ASN A 68 12.37 -9.70 -9.28
C ASN A 68 12.69 -9.65 -10.78
N GLN A 69 11.67 -9.61 -11.63
CA GLN A 69 11.87 -9.65 -13.09
C GLN A 69 12.46 -8.37 -13.67
N SER A 70 12.32 -7.23 -12.98
CA SER A 70 12.85 -5.95 -13.43
C SER A 70 14.34 -5.80 -13.13
N THR A 71 14.80 -6.30 -11.98
CA THR A 71 16.19 -6.16 -11.53
C THR A 71 17.02 -7.43 -11.70
N GLY A 72 16.37 -8.57 -11.95
CA GLY A 72 17.02 -9.89 -11.95
C GLY A 72 17.45 -10.36 -10.55
N LYS A 73 17.11 -9.62 -9.49
CA LYS A 73 17.56 -9.91 -8.13
C LYS A 73 16.81 -11.11 -7.56
N GLU A 74 17.57 -12.07 -7.05
CA GLU A 74 17.05 -13.29 -6.43
C GLU A 74 17.06 -13.18 -4.90
N TYR A 75 15.98 -13.64 -4.29
CA TYR A 75 15.80 -13.76 -2.85
C TYR A 75 15.48 -15.21 -2.53
N ILE A 76 16.21 -15.79 -1.59
CA ILE A 76 16.20 -17.22 -1.29
C ILE A 76 15.80 -17.41 0.17
N LEU A 77 14.92 -18.39 0.40
CA LEU A 77 14.57 -18.90 1.72
C LEU A 77 14.52 -20.42 1.66
N SER A 78 15.22 -21.09 2.57
CA SER A 78 15.17 -22.54 2.73
C SER A 78 14.46 -22.89 4.03
N LYS A 79 13.52 -23.82 3.97
CA LYS A 79 12.78 -24.32 5.12
C LYS A 79 12.84 -25.85 5.15
N GLN A 80 13.07 -26.41 6.33
CA GLN A 80 12.91 -27.85 6.55
C GLN A 80 11.44 -28.17 6.80
N VAL A 81 10.96 -29.24 6.18
CA VAL A 81 9.63 -29.80 6.37
C VAL A 81 9.80 -31.17 7.00
N ASP A 82 9.42 -31.30 8.27
CA ASP A 82 9.60 -32.52 9.04
C ASP A 82 8.38 -33.44 8.94
N SER A 83 8.59 -34.75 8.85
CA SER A 83 7.49 -35.72 8.98
C SER A 83 6.83 -35.59 10.37
N PRO A 84 5.49 -35.57 10.48
CA PRO A 84 4.48 -35.92 9.47
C PRO A 84 3.95 -34.75 8.63
N GLN A 85 4.51 -33.55 8.79
CA GLN A 85 4.14 -32.39 7.98
C GLN A 85 4.52 -32.64 6.51
N LYS A 86 3.55 -32.46 5.60
CA LYS A 86 3.74 -32.77 4.18
C LYS A 86 4.12 -31.54 3.36
N GLY A 87 3.97 -30.34 3.91
CA GLY A 87 4.15 -29.11 3.17
C GLY A 87 4.36 -27.91 4.07
N ILE A 88 4.79 -26.83 3.47
CA ILE A 88 5.03 -25.57 4.16
C ILE A 88 4.61 -24.40 3.29
N ASP A 89 4.11 -23.38 3.97
CA ASP A 89 3.89 -22.07 3.39
C ASP A 89 4.89 -21.07 3.98
N VAL A 90 5.37 -20.15 3.14
CA VAL A 90 6.27 -19.06 3.51
C VAL A 90 5.69 -17.73 3.04
N VAL A 91 6.08 -16.63 3.69
CA VAL A 91 5.62 -15.28 3.35
C VAL A 91 6.76 -14.53 2.67
N PHE A 92 6.47 -13.92 1.52
CA PHE A 92 7.40 -13.04 0.80
C PHE A 92 6.84 -11.61 0.71
N PRO A 93 7.62 -10.58 1.05
CA PRO A 93 8.85 -10.67 1.85
C PRO A 93 8.52 -11.08 3.29
N SER A 94 9.42 -11.83 3.92
CA SER A 94 9.38 -12.15 5.36
C SER A 94 10.11 -11.06 6.15
N GLU A 95 9.74 -10.85 7.42
CA GLU A 95 10.43 -9.84 8.22
C GLU A 95 11.89 -10.24 8.51
N PRO A 96 12.85 -9.30 8.49
CA PRO A 96 14.24 -9.60 8.88
C PRO A 96 14.40 -10.00 10.35
N SER A 97 13.38 -9.75 11.17
CA SER A 97 13.30 -10.17 12.58
C SER A 97 13.06 -11.68 12.72
N GLU A 98 12.59 -12.35 11.66
CA GLU A 98 12.36 -13.79 11.65
C GLU A 98 13.68 -14.56 11.64
N ALA A 99 13.69 -15.75 12.26
CA ALA A 99 14.87 -16.60 12.33
C ALA A 99 15.41 -17.00 10.95
N GLU A 100 14.52 -17.15 9.97
CA GLU A 100 14.88 -17.41 8.57
C GLU A 100 13.98 -16.53 7.70
N TYR A 101 14.60 -15.73 6.84
CA TYR A 101 13.92 -14.78 5.97
C TYR A 101 14.46 -14.86 4.54
N PHE A 102 13.68 -14.36 3.59
CA PHE A 102 14.11 -14.22 2.22
C PHE A 102 15.28 -13.25 2.10
N ALA A 103 16.44 -13.77 1.70
CA ALA A 103 17.66 -12.97 1.56
C ALA A 103 18.35 -13.21 0.23
N THR A 104 19.10 -12.22 -0.24
CA THR A 104 20.01 -12.39 -1.38
C THR A 104 21.23 -13.23 -0.98
N SER A 105 22.05 -13.62 -1.95
CA SER A 105 23.36 -14.25 -1.68
C SER A 105 24.31 -13.38 -0.84
N ALA A 106 24.10 -12.06 -0.82
CA ALA A 106 24.84 -11.11 0.00
C ALA A 106 24.23 -10.90 1.40
N GLY A 107 23.15 -11.60 1.75
CA GLY A 107 22.46 -11.48 3.03
C GLY A 107 21.50 -10.29 3.13
N GLU A 108 21.28 -9.54 2.05
CA GLU A 108 20.28 -8.46 2.04
C GLU A 108 18.87 -9.04 2.09
N ALA A 109 18.08 -8.65 3.09
CA ALA A 109 16.69 -9.04 3.24
C ALA A 109 15.81 -8.53 2.10
N ALA A 110 14.83 -9.34 1.71
CA ALA A 110 13.79 -8.95 0.77
C ALA A 110 12.93 -7.81 1.32
N LYS A 111 12.41 -6.98 0.41
CA LYS A 111 11.49 -5.88 0.72
C LYS A 111 10.31 -5.93 -0.24
N ALA A 112 9.17 -5.37 0.17
CA ALA A 112 7.92 -5.36 -0.58
C ALA A 112 7.96 -4.30 -1.68
N THR A 113 8.96 -4.37 -2.57
CA THR A 113 9.11 -3.40 -3.65
C THR A 113 8.06 -3.65 -4.74
N PRO A 114 7.39 -2.61 -5.27
CA PRO A 114 6.47 -2.79 -6.38
C PRO A 114 7.17 -3.38 -7.60
N GLY A 115 6.54 -4.34 -8.26
CA GLY A 115 7.15 -5.01 -9.40
C GLY A 115 6.53 -6.37 -9.75
N LYS A 116 7.06 -6.98 -10.81
CA LYS A 116 6.70 -8.32 -11.25
C LYS A 116 7.73 -9.32 -10.73
N TYR A 117 7.24 -10.43 -10.21
CA TYR A 117 8.05 -11.46 -9.60
C TYR A 117 7.70 -12.83 -10.17
N VAL A 118 8.72 -13.65 -10.34
CA VAL A 118 8.56 -15.10 -10.53
C VAL A 118 9.12 -15.80 -9.32
N TRP A 119 8.55 -16.95 -8.99
CA TRP A 119 9.06 -17.75 -7.89
C TRP A 119 9.05 -19.23 -8.25
N GLU A 120 9.92 -19.96 -7.60
CA GLU A 120 9.97 -21.40 -7.66
C GLU A 120 10.35 -22.01 -6.31
N CYS A 121 9.86 -23.23 -6.07
CA CYS A 121 10.32 -24.07 -4.99
C CYS A 121 11.12 -25.24 -5.56
N GLN A 122 12.30 -25.46 -5.01
CA GLN A 122 13.17 -26.58 -5.32
C GLN A 122 13.22 -27.55 -4.13
N VAL A 123 13.12 -28.85 -4.40
CA VAL A 123 13.33 -29.93 -3.43
C VAL A 123 14.39 -30.85 -4.01
N ALA A 124 15.44 -31.15 -3.23
CA ALA A 124 16.61 -31.90 -3.70
C ALA A 124 17.21 -31.34 -5.02
N GLY A 125 17.25 -30.01 -5.15
CA GLY A 125 17.80 -29.31 -6.32
C GLY A 125 16.91 -29.36 -7.57
N LYS A 126 15.72 -29.98 -7.51
CA LYS A 126 14.76 -30.03 -8.63
C LYS A 126 13.60 -29.09 -8.38
N ARG A 127 13.21 -28.33 -9.39
CA ARG A 127 12.01 -27.49 -9.33
C ARG A 127 10.75 -28.36 -9.24
N VAL A 128 9.95 -28.15 -8.19
CA VAL A 128 8.71 -28.90 -7.94
C VAL A 128 7.46 -28.03 -8.10
N VAL A 129 7.54 -26.73 -7.82
CA VAL A 129 6.44 -25.76 -7.98
C VAL A 129 7.02 -24.44 -8.48
N SER A 130 6.24 -23.69 -9.26
CA SER A 130 6.59 -22.34 -9.66
C SER A 130 5.34 -21.50 -9.89
N GLY A 131 5.52 -20.18 -9.87
CA GLY A 131 4.45 -19.23 -10.14
C GLY A 131 4.96 -17.83 -10.42
N ARG A 132 4.02 -16.89 -10.51
CA ARG A 132 4.28 -15.48 -10.74
C ARG A 132 3.29 -14.63 -9.95
N PHE A 133 3.72 -13.46 -9.51
CA PHE A 133 2.86 -12.49 -8.86
C PHE A 133 3.33 -11.07 -9.16
N THR A 134 2.54 -10.08 -8.78
CA THR A 134 2.87 -8.67 -8.92
C THR A 134 2.57 -7.98 -7.60
N LEU A 135 3.52 -7.21 -7.10
CA LEU A 135 3.31 -6.29 -5.99
C LEU A 135 2.95 -4.94 -6.58
N ALA A 136 1.72 -4.49 -6.34
CA ALA A 136 1.26 -3.18 -6.77
C ALA A 136 1.80 -2.10 -5.81
N PRO A 137 2.05 -0.86 -6.30
CA PRO A 137 2.29 0.27 -5.42
C PRO A 137 1.09 0.48 -4.49
N ALA A 138 1.35 0.74 -3.20
CA ALA A 138 0.29 1.18 -2.28
C ALA A 138 -0.20 2.58 -2.68
N ALA A 139 -1.51 2.78 -2.68
CA ALA A 139 -2.15 4.08 -2.91
C ALA A 139 -3.14 4.37 -1.78
N ASN A 140 -3.22 5.66 -1.37
CA ASN A 140 -4.20 6.13 -0.40
C ASN A 140 -5.37 6.78 -1.13
N ASP A 141 -6.57 6.27 -0.91
CA ASP A 141 -7.80 6.92 -1.37
C ASP A 141 -8.22 8.00 -0.36
N ILE A 142 -8.54 9.20 -0.85
CA ILE A 142 -9.04 10.31 -0.04
C ILE A 142 -10.54 10.45 -0.30
N THR A 143 -11.34 10.30 0.75
CA THR A 143 -12.79 10.58 0.66
C THR A 143 -13.08 11.92 1.32
N VAL A 144 -13.59 12.88 0.54
CA VAL A 144 -14.09 14.15 1.07
C VAL A 144 -15.49 13.90 1.61
N ILE A 145 -15.70 14.20 2.88
CA ILE A 145 -17.01 14.09 3.51
C ILE A 145 -17.57 15.50 3.63
N GLU A 146 -18.60 15.78 2.82
CA GLU A 146 -19.43 16.98 2.97
C GLU A 146 -20.51 16.70 4.02
N LYS A 147 -20.75 17.66 4.93
CA LYS A 147 -21.78 17.58 5.96
C LYS A 147 -22.74 18.77 5.82
#